data_AF-A0A9X1UJC7-F1
#
_entry.id   AF-A0A9X1UJC7-F1
#
_cell.length_a   1.000
_cell.length_b   1.000
_cell.length_c   1.000
_cell.angle_alpha   90.00
_cell.angle_beta   90.00
_cell.angle_gamma   90.00
#
_symmetry.space_group_name_H-M   'P 1'
#
loop_
_entity.id
_entity.type
_entity.pdbx_description
1 polymer ?
#
loop_
_entity_poly.entity_id
_entity_poly.type
_entity_poly.pdbx_seq_one_letter_code
_entity_poly.pdbx_strand_id
1 'polypeptide(L)' 'MSPQAYESLNPVDALVDGVRHSGTYRVMTGSVIVYYEGEVKFASVGMDRPELVAKWLLSDLVRRAESSRRKRPLN' A
#
# COMPACT_ATOMS: atom_id res chain seq x y z
N MET A 1 7.46 -30.24 3.50
CA MET A 1 7.43 -28.95 2.77
C MET A 1 6.69 -27.95 3.63
N SER A 2 7.37 -26.94 4.16
CA SER A 2 6.76 -25.89 4.99
C SER A 2 6.37 -24.73 4.08
N PRO A 3 5.08 -24.44 3.81
CA PRO A 3 4.68 -23.30 2.99
C PRO A 3 4.80 -21.95 3.71
N GLN A 4 5.42 -21.90 4.90
CA GLN A 4 5.35 -20.74 5.80
C GLN A 4 6.41 -19.66 5.54
N ALA A 5 7.28 -19.84 4.54
CA ALA A 5 8.15 -18.77 4.06
C ALA A 5 7.43 -17.85 3.05
N TYR A 6 6.10 -17.80 3.08
CA TYR A 6 5.30 -16.87 2.28
C TYR A 6 5.42 -15.48 2.89
N GLU A 7 6.46 -14.75 2.48
CA GLU A 7 6.40 -13.30 2.23
C GLU A 7 5.52 -12.53 3.23
N SER A 8 6.03 -12.24 4.43
CA SER A 8 5.25 -11.57 5.48
C SER A 8 4.53 -10.32 4.97
N LEU A 9 3.20 -10.42 4.88
CA LEU A 9 2.31 -9.27 4.71
C LEU A 9 2.21 -8.56 6.05
N ASN A 10 2.86 -7.42 6.14
CA ASN A 10 2.84 -6.55 7.30
C ASN A 10 1.68 -5.56 7.16
N PRO A 11 0.84 -5.39 8.19
CA PRO A 11 -0.20 -4.36 8.16
C PRO A 11 0.43 -2.97 8.15
N VAL A 12 -0.21 -2.03 7.45
CA VAL A 12 0.19 -0.62 7.45
C VAL A 12 -1.04 0.28 7.44
N ASP A 13 -1.01 1.31 8.27
CA ASP A 13 -2.06 2.31 8.34
C ASP A 13 -1.55 3.68 7.89
N ALA A 14 -2.32 4.33 7.02
CA ALA A 14 -2.09 5.70 6.59
C ALA A 14 -3.29 6.57 6.94
N LEU A 15 -3.01 7.80 7.34
CA LEU A 15 -4.03 8.82 7.54
C LEU A 15 -4.01 9.75 6.32
N VAL A 16 -5.08 9.74 5.54
CA VAL A 16 -5.21 10.51 4.30
C VAL A 16 -6.52 11.29 4.39
N ASP A 17 -6.46 12.61 4.22
CA ASP A 17 -7.64 13.50 4.33
C ASP A 17 -8.42 13.36 5.65
N GLY A 18 -7.74 12.98 6.74
CA GLY A 18 -8.38 12.73 8.05
C GLY A 18 -9.02 11.35 8.19
N VAL A 19 -9.04 10.53 7.14
CA VAL A 19 -9.54 9.16 7.16
C VAL A 19 -8.38 8.18 7.36
N ARG A 20 -8.56 7.19 8.23
CA ARG A 20 -7.61 6.09 8.40
C ARG A 20 -7.88 5.02 7.36
N HIS A 21 -6.88 4.75 6.53
CA HIS A 21 -6.87 3.69 5.55
C HIS A 21 -5.90 2.61 6.02
N SER A 22 -6.37 1.37 6.05
CA SER A 22 -5.58 0.20 6.42
C SER A 22 -5.27 -0.60 5.16
N GLY A 23 -4.00 -0.93 4.97
CA GLY A 23 -3.52 -1.79 3.89
C GLY A 23 -2.55 -2.83 4.43
N THR A 24 -2.00 -3.61 3.51
CA THR A 24 -0.92 -4.55 3.82
C THR A 24 0.24 -4.32 2.87
N TYR A 25 1.45 -4.58 3.33
CA TYR A 25 2.65 -4.50 2.50
C TYR A 25 3.56 -5.70 2.71
N ARG A 26 4.26 -6.09 1.66
CA ARG A 26 5.36 -7.06 1.76
C ARG A 26 6.65 -6.42 1.28
N VAL A 27 7.77 -6.87 1.83
CA VAL A 27 9.11 -6.47 1.38
C VAL A 27 9.74 -7.64 0.64
N MET A 28 10.13 -7.42 -0.59
CA MET A 28 10.82 -8.38 -1.45
C MET A 28 12.07 -7.77 -2.02
N THR A 29 13.21 -8.43 -1.87
CA THR A 29 14.46 -8.06 -2.57
C THR A 29 14.79 -6.56 -2.51
N GLY A 30 14.49 -5.89 -1.38
CA GLY A 30 14.71 -4.45 -1.21
C GLY A 30 13.65 -3.55 -1.85
N SER A 31 12.47 -4.09 -2.17
CA SER A 31 11.31 -3.37 -2.69
C SER A 31 10.10 -3.61 -1.79
N VAL A 32 9.32 -2.57 -1.55
CA VAL A 32 8.08 -2.60 -0.79
C VAL A 32 6.92 -2.68 -1.77
N ILE A 33 6.02 -3.64 -1.55
CA ILE A 33 4.83 -3.86 -2.35
C ILE A 33 3.63 -3.69 -1.42
N VAL A 34 2.78 -2.69 -1.68
CA VAL A 34 1.59 -2.36 -0.89
C VAL A 34 0.34 -2.76 -1.63
N TYR A 35 -0.63 -3.31 -0.89
CA TYR A 35 -1.94 -3.73 -1.34
C TYR A 35 -3.01 -2.88 -0.65
N TYR A 36 -3.91 -2.31 -1.45
CA TYR A 36 -5.02 -1.50 -0.97
C TYR A 36 -6.21 -1.54 -1.94
N GLU A 37 -7.40 -1.94 -1.45
CA GLU A 37 -8.67 -1.99 -2.21
C GLU A 37 -8.59 -2.67 -3.59
N GLY A 38 -7.75 -3.71 -3.74
CA GLY A 38 -7.57 -4.42 -5.01
C GLY A 38 -6.56 -3.77 -5.97
N GLU A 39 -5.99 -2.63 -5.59
CA GLU A 39 -4.81 -2.06 -6.24
C GLU A 39 -3.53 -2.51 -5.53
N VAL A 40 -2.46 -2.64 -6.30
CA VAL A 40 -1.12 -2.94 -5.81
C VAL A 40 -0.15 -1.90 -6.33
N LYS A 41 0.74 -1.41 -5.46
CA LYS A 41 1.81 -0.50 -5.86
C LYS A 41 3.11 -0.91 -5.19
N PHE A 42 4.21 -0.80 -5.91
CA PHE A 42 5.53 -1.16 -5.41
C PHE A 42 6.54 -0.06 -5.64
N ALA A 43 7.51 0.05 -4.73
CA ALA A 43 8.64 0.95 -4.85
C ALA A 43 9.88 0.33 -4.20
N SER A 44 11.06 0.69 -4.70
CA SER A 44 12.32 0.28 -4.08
C SER A 44 12.47 0.97 -2.72
N VAL A 45 12.88 0.20 -1.70
CA VAL A 45 13.04 0.69 -0.33
C VAL A 45 14.25 1.61 -0.17
N GLY A 46 15.19 1.57 -1.13
CA GLY A 46 16.35 2.47 -1.16
C GLY A 46 17.12 2.45 0.17
N MET A 47 17.32 3.63 0.75
CA MET A 47 17.91 3.83 2.09
C MET A 47 16.87 4.09 3.19
N ASP A 48 15.58 4.15 2.83
CA ASP A 48 14.50 4.50 3.75
C ASP A 48 13.93 3.27 4.48
N ARG A 49 13.12 3.51 5.51
CA ARG A 49 12.42 2.42 6.21
C ARG A 49 11.28 1.87 5.33
N PRO A 50 11.16 0.54 5.19
CA PRO A 50 10.07 -0.07 4.42
C PRO A 50 8.68 0.33 4.89
N GLU A 51 8.50 0.51 6.19
CA GLU A 51 7.25 1.01 6.79
C GLU A 51 6.87 2.40 6.27
N LEU A 52 7.86 3.28 6.09
CA LEU A 52 7.65 4.67 5.68
C LEU A 52 7.30 4.74 4.19
N VAL A 53 8.01 3.96 3.38
CA VAL A 53 7.70 3.76 1.95
C VAL A 53 6.33 3.12 1.78
N ALA A 54 5.98 2.12 2.59
CA ALA A 54 4.68 1.47 2.56
C ALA A 54 3.54 2.46 2.86
N LYS A 55 3.71 3.29 3.90
CA LYS A 55 2.72 4.30 4.27
C LYS A 55 2.55 5.37 3.19
N TRP A 56 3.65 5.78 2.55
CA TRP A 56 3.61 6.71 1.43
C TRP A 56 2.90 6.12 0.21
N LEU A 57 3.23 4.88 -0.15
CA LEU A 57 2.57 4.12 -1.22
C LEU A 57 1.07 3.93 -0.96
N LEU A 58 0.69 3.59 0.28
CA LEU A 58 -0.71 3.49 0.68
C LEU A 58 -1.43 4.84 0.51
N SER A 59 -0.80 5.93 0.94
CA SER A 59 -1.39 7.27 0.81
C SER A 59 -1.57 7.69 -0.65
N ASP A 60 -0.63 7.33 -1.53
CA ASP A 60 -0.74 7.55 -2.96
C ASP A 60 -1.88 6.72 -3.58
N LEU A 61 -1.99 5.44 -3.23
CA LEU A 61 -3.08 4.56 -3.67
C LEU A 61 -4.45 5.12 -3.26
N VAL A 62 -4.61 5.52 -2.00
CA VAL A 62 -5.85 6.12 -1.50
C VAL A 62 -6.20 7.37 -2.30
N ARG A 63 -5.25 8.30 -2.49
CA ARG A 63 -5.50 9.54 -3.26
C ARG A 63 -5.89 9.24 -4.70
N ARG A 64 -5.32 8.19 -5.31
CA ARG A 64 -5.64 7.76 -6.67
C ARG A 64 -7.01 7.10 -6.77
N ALA A 65 -7.36 6.27 -5.78
CA ALA A 65 -8.68 5.65 -5.67
C ALA A 65 -9.77 6.70 -5.50
N GLU A 66 -9.56 7.70 -4.63
CA GLU A 66 -10.49 8.81 -4.45
C GLU A 66 -10.64 9.67 -5.70
N SER A 67 -9.52 9.99 -6.36
CA SER A 67 -9.53 10.73 -7.62
C SER A 67 -10.28 9.98 -8.74
N SER A 68 -10.20 8.65 -8.75
CA SER A 68 -10.92 7.80 -9.68
C SER A 68 -12.40 7.70 -9.33
N ARG A 69 -12.75 7.64 -8.02
CA ARG A 69 -14.13 7.61 -7.54
C ARG A 69 -14.87 8.89 -7.89
N ARG A 70 -14.22 10.06 -7.81
CA ARG A 70 -14.81 11.36 -8.20
C ARG A 70 -15.08 11.50 -9.71
N LYS A 71 -14.50 10.63 -10.56
CA LYS A 71 -14.68 10.65 -12.02
C LYS A 71 -15.75 9.70 -12.55
N ARG A 72 -16.36 8.88 -11.69
CA ARG A 72 -17.54 8.09 -12.05
C ARG A 72 -18.79 8.89 -11.68
N PRO A 73 -19.38 9.67 -12.59
CA PRO A 73 -20.74 10.15 -12.37
C PRO A 73 -21.64 8.92 -12.21
N LEU A 74 -22.37 8.90 -11.10
CA LEU A 74 -23.47 7.97 -10.87
C LEU A 74 -24.46 8.14 -12.03
N ASN A 75 -24.64 7.09 -12.83
CA ASN A 75 -25.65 7.03 -13.90
C ASN A 75 -26.74 6.05 -13.51
#